data_AF-A0A6B0XWN2-F1
#
_entry.id   AF-A0A6B0XWN2-F1
#
_cell.length_a   1.000
_cell.length_b   1.000
_cell.length_c   1.000
_cell.angle_alpha   90.00
_cell.angle_beta   90.00
_cell.angle_gamma   90.00
#
_symmetry.space_group_name_H-M   'P 1'
#
loop_
_entity.id
_entity.type
_entity.pdbx_description
1 polymer ?
#
loop_
_entity_poly.entity_id
_entity_poly.type
_entity_poly.pdbx_seq_one_letter_code
_entity_poly.pdbx_strand_id
1 'polypeptide(L)'
;MFVLERVQEEPPATVPGLITRALEVLMLHPKSDPSQREDLLEPVRKILGGVLQIAIEVNELRNERGTGHGRLQAPVTLSDRHSRLAAGAAILVATLMLDTLEDPAAPWRRDSAT
;
A
#
# COMPACT_ATOMS: atom_id res chain seq x y z
N MET A 1 -9.31 17.24 11.31
CA MET A 1 -9.73 16.02 12.01
C MET A 1 -10.25 15.05 10.96
N PHE A 2 -9.49 14.02 10.61
CA PHE A 2 -9.96 12.98 9.70
C PHE A 2 -10.95 12.10 10.46
N VAL A 3 -12.21 12.08 10.04
CA VAL A 3 -13.22 11.17 10.60
C VAL A 3 -13.17 9.91 9.75
N LEU A 4 -12.58 8.85 10.31
CA LEU A 4 -12.61 7.52 9.69
C LEU A 4 -13.97 6.89 10.00
N GLU A 5 -14.90 6.97 9.07
CA GLU A 5 -16.11 6.16 9.12
C GLU A 5 -15.74 4.69 8.93
N ARG A 6 -16.34 3.79 9.71
CA ARG A 6 -16.15 2.36 9.48
C ARG A 6 -16.84 1.99 8.17
N VAL A 7 -16.06 1.73 7.14
CA VAL A 7 -16.57 1.09 5.93
C VAL A 7 -16.89 -0.37 6.26
N GLN A 8 -18.18 -0.73 6.24
CA GLN A 8 -18.60 -2.13 6.26
C GLN A 8 -18.43 -2.69 4.84
N GLU A 9 -17.41 -3.53 4.64
CA GLU A 9 -17.26 -4.30 3.40
C GLU A 9 -17.85 -5.70 3.60
N GLU A 10 -18.88 -6.04 2.82
CA GLU A 10 -19.41 -7.39 2.71
C GLU A 10 -19.16 -7.93 1.29
N PRO A 11 -18.34 -8.98 1.13
CA PRO A 11 -17.55 -9.70 2.15
C PRO A 11 -16.38 -8.87 2.70
N PRO A 12 -15.76 -9.28 3.84
CA PRO A 12 -14.63 -8.58 4.41
C PRO A 12 -13.49 -8.40 3.42
N ALA A 13 -13.00 -7.16 3.30
CA ALA A 13 -11.88 -6.80 2.44
C ALA A 13 -10.63 -7.62 2.79
N THR A 14 -9.93 -8.12 1.77
CA THR A 14 -8.61 -8.74 1.97
C THR A 14 -7.55 -7.64 2.11
N VAL A 15 -6.41 -7.95 2.76
CA VAL A 15 -5.29 -6.99 2.85
C VAL A 15 -4.84 -6.48 1.47
N PRO A 16 -4.66 -7.33 0.44
CA PRO A 16 -4.39 -6.84 -0.93
C PRO A 16 -5.48 -5.93 -1.49
N GLY A 17 -6.76 -6.23 -1.21
CA GLY A 17 -7.89 -5.40 -1.60
C GLY A 17 -7.83 -4.01 -0.96
N LEU A 18 -7.56 -3.96 0.35
CA LEU A 18 -7.42 -2.71 1.11
C LEU A 18 -6.22 -1.88 0.62
N ILE A 19 -5.08 -2.51 0.35
CA ILE A 19 -3.89 -1.83 -0.22
C ILE A 19 -4.23 -1.21 -1.57
N THR A 20 -4.86 -1.99 -2.45
CA THR A 20 -5.28 -1.52 -3.78
C THR A 20 -6.21 -0.33 -3.64
N ARG A 21 -7.23 -0.45 -2.79
CA ARG A 21 -8.22 0.61 -2.57
C ARG A 21 -7.60 1.88 -1.99
N ALA A 22 -6.67 1.75 -1.04
CA ALA A 22 -5.96 2.89 -0.47
C ALA A 22 -5.16 3.64 -1.56
N LEU A 23 -4.45 2.93 -2.44
CA LEU A 23 -3.73 3.55 -3.54
C LEU A 23 -4.67 4.20 -4.56
N GLU A 24 -5.83 3.60 -4.85
CA GLU A 24 -6.84 4.22 -5.72
C GLU A 24 -7.36 5.54 -5.14
N VAL A 25 -7.76 5.56 -3.87
CA VAL A 25 -8.31 6.75 -3.20
C VAL A 25 -7.27 7.87 -3.10
N LEU A 26 -6.00 7.51 -2.89
CA LEU A 26 -4.89 8.47 -2.89
C LEU A 26 -4.43 8.86 -4.31
N MET A 27 -5.10 8.34 -5.34
CA MET A 27 -4.75 8.51 -6.76
C MET A 27 -3.34 8.01 -7.11
N LEU A 28 -2.73 7.16 -6.28
CA LEU A 28 -1.41 6.55 -6.45
C LEU A 28 -1.43 5.23 -7.24
N HIS A 29 -2.60 4.79 -7.69
CA HIS A 29 -2.72 3.53 -8.41
C HIS A 29 -2.05 3.64 -9.80
N PRO A 30 -1.28 2.63 -10.26
CA PRO A 30 -0.58 2.71 -11.55
C PRO A 30 -1.52 2.83 -12.76
N LYS A 31 -2.81 2.49 -12.58
CA LYS A 31 -3.88 2.63 -13.58
C LYS A 31 -4.76 3.86 -13.39
N SER A 32 -4.39 4.79 -12.50
CA SER A 32 -5.09 6.08 -12.40
C SER A 32 -5.10 6.79 -13.76
N ASP A 33 -6.22 7.43 -14.09
CA ASP A 33 -6.40 8.08 -15.39
C ASP A 33 -5.37 9.22 -15.56
N PRO A 34 -4.54 9.19 -16.63
CA PRO A 34 -3.62 10.27 -16.94
C PRO A 34 -4.29 11.65 -17.08
N SER A 35 -5.58 11.70 -17.46
CA SER A 35 -6.33 12.96 -17.54
C SER A 35 -6.52 13.63 -16.17
N GLN A 36 -6.47 12.85 -15.10
CA GLN A 36 -6.58 13.30 -13.70
C GLN A 36 -5.20 13.50 -13.05
N ARG A 37 -4.11 13.08 -13.72
CA ARG A 37 -2.75 13.02 -13.19
C ARG A 37 -1.69 13.37 -14.24
N GLU A 38 -1.52 14.66 -14.51
CA GLU A 38 -0.50 15.14 -15.45
C GLU A 38 0.94 14.81 -15.01
N ASP A 39 1.17 14.71 -13.70
CA ASP A 39 2.46 14.38 -13.08
C ASP A 39 2.80 12.88 -13.13
N LEU A 40 1.84 12.04 -13.53
CA LEU A 40 1.99 10.59 -13.57
C LEU A 40 2.64 10.14 -14.88
N LEU A 41 3.93 10.45 -15.04
CA LEU A 41 4.75 10.00 -16.17
C LEU A 41 4.88 8.47 -16.21
N GLU A 42 5.17 7.91 -17.39
CA GLU A 42 5.29 6.45 -17.56
C GLU A 42 6.28 5.77 -16.58
N PRO A 43 7.48 6.33 -16.33
CA PRO A 43 8.39 5.76 -15.32
C PRO A 43 7.79 5.78 -13.91
N VAL A 44 7.07 6.84 -13.55
CA VAL A 44 6.41 6.97 -12.25
C VAL A 44 5.32 5.91 -12.11
N ARG A 45 4.50 5.66 -13.14
CA ARG A 45 3.51 4.56 -13.14
C ARG A 45 4.16 3.20 -12.90
N LYS A 46 5.29 2.92 -13.56
CA LYS A 46 6.01 1.66 -13.39
C LYS A 46 6.53 1.50 -11.96
N ILE A 47 7.05 2.58 -11.36
CA ILE A 47 7.48 2.59 -9.95
C ILE A 47 6.29 2.32 -9.03
N LEU A 48 5.15 3.00 -9.22
CA LEU A 48 3.94 2.78 -8.41
C LEU A 48 3.39 1.36 -8.54
N GLY A 49 3.46 0.75 -9.72
CA GLY A 49 3.14 -0.66 -9.91
C GLY A 49 4.06 -1.59 -9.11
N GLY A 50 5.36 -1.27 -9.08
CA GLY A 50 6.32 -1.96 -8.22
C GLY A 50 6.03 -1.79 -6.73
N VAL A 51 5.64 -0.58 -6.29
CA VAL A 51 5.27 -0.31 -4.88
C VAL A 51 4.03 -1.10 -4.48
N LEU A 52 3.00 -1.16 -5.34
CA LEU A 52 1.82 -2.00 -5.12
C LEU A 52 2.22 -3.48 -4.96
N GLN A 53 3.06 -4.00 -5.85
CA GLN A 53 3.52 -5.39 -5.75
C GLN A 53 4.30 -5.62 -4.45
N ILE A 54 5.21 -4.72 -4.09
CA ILE A 54 5.97 -4.81 -2.83
C ILE A 54 5.03 -4.89 -1.63
N ALA A 55 3.99 -4.05 -1.58
CA ALA A 55 3.03 -4.07 -0.49
C ALA A 55 2.28 -5.40 -0.38
N ILE A 56 1.87 -5.98 -1.52
CA ILE A 56 1.21 -7.29 -1.58
C ILE A 56 2.18 -8.40 -1.12
N GLU A 57 3.41 -8.43 -1.63
CA GLU A 57 4.39 -9.47 -1.29
C GLU A 57 4.86 -9.40 0.18
N VAL A 58 4.87 -8.21 0.79
CA VAL A 58 5.09 -8.08 2.24
C VAL A 58 3.96 -8.73 3.03
N ASN A 59 2.71 -8.57 2.59
CA ASN A 59 1.56 -9.27 3.19
C ASN A 59 1.67 -10.80 3.01
N GLU A 60 2.04 -11.27 1.82
CA GLU A 60 2.22 -12.70 1.58
C GLU A 60 3.36 -13.29 2.41
N LEU A 61 4.51 -12.59 2.51
CA LEU A 61 5.60 -12.99 3.39
C LEU A 61 5.15 -13.09 4.85
N ARG A 62 4.33 -12.13 5.31
CA ARG A 62 3.72 -12.15 6.64
C ARG A 62 2.75 -13.34 6.79
N ASN A 63 1.95 -13.69 5.78
CA ASN A 63 1.01 -14.81 5.87
C ASN A 63 1.71 -16.17 5.82
N GLU A 64 2.72 -16.32 4.98
CA GLU A 64 3.50 -17.56 4.90
C GLU A 64 4.28 -17.83 6.20
N ARG A 65 4.92 -16.79 6.75
CA ARG A 65 5.93 -16.93 7.81
C ARG A 65 5.46 -16.45 9.18
N GLY A 66 4.56 -15.47 9.23
CA GLY A 66 3.95 -14.95 10.45
C GLY A 66 2.66 -15.69 10.77
N THR A 67 2.60 -16.32 11.94
CA THR A 67 1.56 -17.32 12.19
C THR A 67 0.35 -16.79 12.92
N GLY A 68 0.38 -15.56 13.47
CA GLY A 68 -0.67 -15.01 14.36
C GLY A 68 -0.91 -15.82 15.66
N HIS A 69 -0.53 -17.10 15.69
CA HIS A 69 -0.92 -18.13 16.66
C HIS A 69 0.21 -19.15 16.91
N GLY A 70 1.49 -18.73 16.94
CA GLY A 70 2.63 -19.53 17.41
C GLY A 70 2.74 -20.97 16.85
N ARG A 71 3.43 -21.17 15.71
CA ARG A 71 3.72 -22.53 15.21
C ARG A 71 4.62 -23.30 16.19
N LEU A 72 4.37 -24.62 16.30
CA LEU A 72 5.19 -25.59 17.06
C LEU A 72 6.52 -25.94 16.36
N GLN A 73 6.65 -25.64 15.08
CA GLN A 73 7.88 -25.82 14.31
C GLN A 73 8.52 -24.47 14.03
N ALA A 74 9.84 -24.37 14.28
CA ALA A 74 10.61 -23.18 13.98
C ALA A 74 10.46 -22.83 12.48
N PRO A 75 10.05 -21.60 12.12
CA PRO A 75 9.99 -21.23 10.72
C PRO A 75 11.38 -21.34 10.10
N VAL A 76 11.43 -21.80 8.85
CA VAL A 76 12.63 -21.71 8.00
C VAL A 76 13.25 -20.32 8.17
N THR A 77 14.52 -20.27 8.54
CA THR A 77 15.16 -19.10 9.14
C THR A 77 15.25 -17.94 8.15
N LEU A 78 14.38 -16.93 8.33
CA LEU A 78 14.62 -15.61 7.75
C LEU A 78 15.83 -15.01 8.45
N SER A 79 16.93 -14.82 7.72
CA SER A 79 18.07 -14.04 8.22
C SER A 79 17.73 -12.55 8.33
N ASP A 80 18.49 -11.80 9.14
CA ASP A 80 18.35 -10.35 9.35
C ASP A 80 18.18 -9.52 8.07
N ARG A 81 18.86 -9.89 6.96
CA ARG A 81 18.69 -9.19 5.68
C ARG A 81 17.25 -9.22 5.16
N HIS A 82 16.51 -10.30 5.39
CA HIS A 82 15.10 -10.42 4.97
C HIS A 82 14.19 -9.59 5.86
N SER A 83 14.46 -9.55 7.17
CA SER A 83 13.75 -8.67 8.10
C SER A 83 13.96 -7.20 7.74
N ARG A 84 15.19 -6.81 7.40
CA ARG A 84 15.53 -5.46 6.93
C ARG A 84 14.85 -5.13 5.60
N LEU A 85 14.80 -6.09 4.66
CA LEU A 85 14.08 -5.93 3.39
C LEU A 85 12.59 -5.68 3.63
N ALA A 86 11.93 -6.52 4.43
CA ALA A 86 10.49 -6.38 4.73
C ALA A 86 10.17 -5.06 5.46
N ALA A 87 10.99 -4.67 6.44
CA ALA A 87 10.83 -3.39 7.13
C ALA A 87 11.03 -2.20 6.19
N GLY A 88 12.08 -2.21 5.36
CA GLY A 88 12.33 -1.16 4.37
C GLY A 88 11.20 -1.03 3.33
N ALA A 89 10.69 -2.17 2.86
CA ALA A 89 9.53 -2.22 1.98
C ALA A 89 8.27 -1.62 2.62
N ALA A 90 7.98 -1.98 3.87
CA ALA A 90 6.84 -1.43 4.60
C ALA A 90 6.98 0.09 4.83
N ILE A 91 8.19 0.55 5.18
CA ILE A 91 8.50 1.98 5.36
C ILE A 91 8.30 2.73 4.03
N LEU A 92 8.79 2.20 2.91
CA LEU A 92 8.61 2.80 1.59
C LEU A 92 7.12 3.02 1.27
N VAL A 93 6.30 1.99 1.43
CA VAL A 93 4.85 2.05 1.15
C VAL A 93 4.16 3.05 2.08
N ALA A 94 4.43 2.96 3.39
CA ALA A 94 3.81 3.83 4.39
C ALA A 94 4.19 5.30 4.19
N THR A 95 5.48 5.57 3.93
CA THR A 95 5.98 6.94 3.70
C THR A 95 5.32 7.53 2.47
N LEU A 96 5.27 6.80 1.35
CA LEU A 96 4.60 7.29 0.14
C LEU A 96 3.12 7.65 0.40
N MET A 97 2.38 6.80 1.10
CA MET A 97 0.97 7.05 1.42
C MET A 97 0.79 8.25 2.36
N LEU A 98 1.61 8.35 3.40
CA LEU A 98 1.54 9.44 4.40
C LEU A 98 1.98 10.78 3.80
N ASP A 99 3.08 10.82 3.06
CA ASP A 99 3.54 12.03 2.36
C ASP A 99 2.45 12.52 1.39
N THR A 100 1.77 11.60 0.69
CA THR A 100 0.67 11.95 -0.21
C THR A 100 -0.56 12.46 0.54
N LEU A 101 -0.84 11.98 1.75
CA LEU A 101 -1.93 12.48 2.59
C LEU A 101 -1.62 13.89 3.13
N GLU A 102 -0.36 14.14 3.48
CA GLU A 102 0.10 15.41 4.03
C GLU A 102 0.29 16.50 2.97
N ASP A 103 0.60 16.12 1.72
CA ASP A 103 0.80 17.07 0.63
C ASP A 103 -0.49 17.86 0.30
N PRO A 104 -0.48 19.21 0.46
CA PRO A 104 -1.61 20.06 0.11
C PRO A 104 -1.90 20.10 -1.40
N ALA A 105 -0.89 19.82 -2.24
CA ALA A 105 -1.02 19.76 -3.69
C ALA A 105 -1.41 18.37 -4.20
N ALA A 106 -1.60 17.40 -3.29
CA ALA A 106 -1.86 16.02 -3.61
C ALA A 106 -3.10 15.84 -4.52
N PRO A 107 -3.04 14.89 -5.45
CA PRO A 107 -4.06 14.71 -6.47
C PRO A 107 -5.45 14.39 -5.92
N TRP A 108 -5.56 13.56 -4.87
CA TRP A 108 -6.83 13.16 -4.27
C TRP A 108 -7.65 14.33 -3.70
N ARG A 109 -6.99 15.47 -3.40
CA ARG A 109 -7.66 16.67 -2.91
C ARG A 109 -8.43 17.41 -4.01
N ARG A 110 -8.04 17.25 -5.27
CA ARG A 110 -8.69 17.92 -6.42
C ARG A 110 -10.05 17.30 -6.73
N ASP A 111 -10.18 15.99 -6.55
CA ASP A 111 -11.45 15.26 -6.76
C ASP A 111 -12.50 15.56 -5.66
N SER A 112 -12.07 16.04 -4.49
CA SER A 112 -12.97 16.35 -3.35
C SER A 112 -13.60 17.74 -3.42
N ALA A 113 -13.21 18.57 -4.40
CA ALA A 113 -13.62 19.99 -4.51
C ALA A 113 -14.83 20.22 -5.45
N THR A 114 -15.52 19.15 -5.85
CA THR A 114 -16.77 19.19 -6.65
C THR A 114 -17.93 18.69 -5.83
#